data_AF-A2FJP3-F1
#
_entry.id   AF-A2FJP3-F1
#
_cell.length_a   1.000
_cell.length_b   1.000
_cell.length_c   1.000
_cell.angle_alpha   90.00
_cell.angle_beta   90.00
_cell.angle_gamma   90.00
#
_symmetry.space_group_name_H-M   'P 1'
#
loop_
_entity.id
_entity.type
_entity.pdbx_description
1 polymer ?
#
loop_
_entity_poly.entity_id
_entity_poly.type
_entity_poly.pdbx_seq_one_letter_code
_entity_poly.pdbx_strand_id
1 'polypeptide(L)'
;MLSETTVSNKILPTSNELKEMRKPNENPKDIAWTDHERHFFVITDSARPVYVRYGDEVTVTPLLCTIVTFCGQLIRDGNQKLQYFVAGNKLFVFYVPTPFIYVCVSSVKLPISLIQKELQYLETTIYSLLTPMIAEQLRRRPNFDIKRQTSSSEALFTSLLENMDQSHSFVFHDCIPMSGVTSKRNDFKRIVYENRNPAIYGIVIFNRGELVLKIANKNFSLTTEDVFILSNNTNVMVDVLDALWPMWLPSHSEMLHILTVDMKSFGFKMIIITDQIESSAICTRISDQCQKTMLQEGLNTQIDGIPLFHPKEVLHWIVVIRKLGQSYNPYIPDSPLARTIYRAYAWTQSMLEETNVNGIFYSANEKLTIAGKNVPGELIIVAMPVGVVAKEAEKIIGQLEAYIKQNRSVLFDLDPLVWDEK
;
A
#
# COMPACT_ATOMS: atom_id res chain seq x y z
N MET A 1 -28.02 13.74 6.29
CA MET A 1 -27.53 14.93 5.55
C MET A 1 -26.05 15.03 5.82
N LEU A 2 -25.22 14.47 4.93
CA LEU A 2 -23.79 14.75 4.92
C LEU A 2 -23.64 16.07 4.17
N SER A 3 -23.03 17.05 4.81
CA SER A 3 -22.78 18.37 4.25
C SER A 3 -21.98 18.24 2.94
N GLU A 4 -22.50 18.84 1.88
CA GLU A 4 -21.74 19.23 0.70
C GLU A 4 -20.52 20.04 1.18
N THR A 5 -19.34 19.82 0.60
CA THR A 5 -18.07 20.57 0.79
C THR A 5 -17.11 20.26 1.94
N THR A 6 -17.00 19.01 2.41
CA THR A 6 -15.75 18.58 3.08
C THR A 6 -15.33 17.19 2.61
N VAL A 7 -14.47 17.15 1.59
CA VAL A 7 -13.56 16.02 1.42
C VAL A 7 -12.67 16.05 2.66
N SER A 8 -12.99 15.26 3.67
CA SER A 8 -12.13 15.06 4.84
C SER A 8 -10.76 14.66 4.32
N ASN A 9 -9.73 15.45 4.63
CA ASN A 9 -8.39 15.16 4.15
C ASN A 9 -7.86 13.90 4.83
N LYS A 10 -7.31 12.95 4.05
CA LYS A 10 -6.55 11.82 4.59
C LYS A 10 -5.34 12.36 5.36
N ILE A 11 -5.39 12.32 6.68
CA ILE A 11 -4.27 12.67 7.55
C ILE A 11 -3.46 11.39 7.79
N LEU A 12 -2.17 11.44 7.43
CA LEU A 12 -1.26 10.34 7.70
C LEU A 12 -0.75 10.45 9.14
N PRO A 13 -0.67 9.33 9.89
CA PRO A 13 -0.18 9.35 11.26
C PRO A 13 1.31 9.68 11.31
N THR A 14 1.72 10.35 12.38
CA THR A 14 3.12 10.63 12.71
C THR A 14 3.85 9.37 13.18
N SER A 15 5.19 9.40 13.15
CA SER A 15 6.04 8.30 13.64
C SER A 15 5.75 7.92 15.10
N ASN A 16 5.44 8.90 15.96
CA ASN A 16 5.08 8.64 17.36
C ASN A 16 3.69 8.01 17.49
N GLU A 17 2.70 8.47 16.73
CA GLU A 17 1.37 7.85 16.71
C GLU A 17 1.46 6.40 16.24
N LEU A 18 2.26 6.11 15.20
CA LEU A 18 2.50 4.74 14.72
C LEU A 18 3.13 3.82 15.77
N LYS A 19 3.98 4.35 16.66
CA LYS A 19 4.52 3.58 17.79
C LYS A 19 3.44 3.29 18.83
N GLU A 20 2.65 4.29 19.19
CA GLU A 20 1.55 4.16 20.16
C GLU A 20 0.42 3.22 19.68
N MET A 21 0.21 3.13 18.36
CA MET A 21 -0.72 2.18 17.76
C MET A 21 -0.35 0.71 18.05
N ARG A 22 0.90 0.43 18.41
CA ARG A 22 1.33 -0.91 18.80
C ARG A 22 0.92 -1.31 20.21
N LYS A 23 0.40 -0.38 21.02
CA LYS A 23 -0.08 -0.68 22.38
C LYS A 23 0.94 -1.49 23.20
N PRO A 24 2.17 -0.97 23.41
CA PRO A 24 3.27 -1.74 24.03
C PRO A 24 2.96 -2.25 25.45
N ASN A 25 1.99 -1.64 26.14
CA ASN A 25 1.57 -2.04 27.48
C ASN A 25 0.61 -3.23 27.52
N GLU A 26 0.03 -3.62 26.37
CA GLU A 26 -0.87 -4.77 26.28
C GLU A 26 -0.08 -6.07 26.17
N ASN A 27 -0.58 -7.13 26.80
CA ASN A 27 0.04 -8.45 26.78
C ASN A 27 -0.94 -9.55 26.35
N PRO A 28 -0.48 -10.73 25.90
CA PRO A 28 -1.37 -11.80 25.43
C PRO A 28 -2.37 -12.37 26.45
N LYS A 29 -2.27 -12.03 27.74
CA LYS A 29 -3.24 -12.41 28.77
C LYS A 29 -4.33 -11.35 28.95
N ASP A 30 -4.17 -10.16 28.39
CA ASP A 30 -5.15 -9.09 28.46
C ASP A 30 -6.24 -9.30 27.41
N ILE A 31 -7.50 -9.09 27.82
CA ILE A 31 -8.65 -9.15 26.90
C ILE A 31 -8.48 -8.12 25.78
N ALA A 32 -8.02 -6.90 26.11
CA ALA A 32 -7.75 -5.83 25.15
C ALA A 32 -6.81 -6.27 24.02
N TRP A 33 -5.76 -7.04 24.35
CA TRP A 33 -4.86 -7.57 23.33
C TRP A 33 -5.58 -8.58 22.43
N THR A 34 -6.32 -9.53 23.01
CA THR A 34 -7.03 -10.57 22.24
C THR A 34 -8.20 -10.06 21.40
N ASP A 35 -8.76 -8.91 21.77
CA ASP A 35 -9.88 -8.24 21.11
C ASP A 35 -9.46 -7.53 19.82
N HIS A 36 -8.16 -7.29 19.60
CA HIS A 36 -7.68 -6.78 18.32
C HIS A 36 -8.12 -7.71 17.18
N GLU A 37 -8.59 -7.09 16.10
CA GLU A 37 -9.15 -7.81 14.95
C GLU A 37 -8.09 -8.68 14.25
N ARG A 38 -6.85 -8.19 14.15
CA ARG A 38 -5.76 -8.85 13.41
C ARG A 38 -4.40 -8.62 14.04
N HIS A 39 -3.74 -9.70 14.47
CA HIS A 39 -2.35 -9.66 14.88
C HIS A 39 -1.44 -10.01 13.71
N PHE A 40 -0.28 -9.35 13.65
CA PHE A 40 0.78 -9.69 12.71
C PHE A 40 2.09 -9.90 13.46
N PHE A 41 2.78 -10.97 13.12
CA PHE A 41 4.06 -11.35 13.69
C PHE A 41 5.07 -11.60 12.59
N VAL A 42 6.27 -11.06 12.78
CA VAL A 42 7.46 -11.34 11.97
C VAL A 42 8.52 -11.87 12.91
N ILE A 43 8.94 -13.12 12.68
CA ILE A 43 9.87 -13.82 13.57
C ILE A 43 10.92 -14.57 12.76
N THR A 44 12.10 -14.76 13.33
CA THR A 44 13.11 -15.65 12.76
C THR A 44 12.78 -17.12 13.09
N ASP A 45 13.35 -18.05 12.33
CA ASP A 45 13.33 -19.49 12.62
C ASP A 45 14.06 -19.88 13.92
N SER A 46 14.82 -18.95 14.51
CA SER A 46 15.38 -19.01 15.87
C SER A 46 14.49 -18.40 16.95
N ALA A 47 13.21 -18.14 16.63
CA ALA A 47 12.20 -17.57 17.53
C ALA A 47 12.53 -16.16 18.06
N ARG A 48 13.31 -15.37 17.32
CA ARG A 48 13.56 -13.96 17.65
C ARG A 48 12.49 -13.09 16.99
N PRO A 49 11.76 -12.26 17.75
CA PRO A 49 10.80 -11.32 17.17
C PRO A 49 11.54 -10.22 16.40
N VAL A 50 11.11 -10.01 15.16
CA VAL A 50 11.52 -8.86 14.33
C VAL A 50 10.49 -7.75 14.51
N TYR A 51 9.20 -8.07 14.40
CA TYR A 51 8.08 -7.15 14.56
C TYR A 51 6.87 -7.86 15.15
N VAL A 52 6.17 -7.17 16.06
CA VAL A 52 4.84 -7.53 16.55
C VAL A 52 3.92 -6.32 16.44
N ARG A 53 2.71 -6.51 15.87
CA ARG A 53 1.76 -5.41 15.68
C ARG A 53 1.25 -4.84 17.00
N TYR A 54 0.91 -5.70 17.96
CA TYR A 54 0.36 -5.30 19.26
C TYR A 54 1.14 -5.91 20.43
N GLY A 55 1.35 -5.12 21.47
CA GLY A 55 2.06 -5.50 22.70
C GLY A 55 3.58 -5.42 22.59
N ASP A 56 4.22 -5.78 23.71
CA ASP A 56 5.67 -5.85 23.83
C ASP A 56 6.21 -7.23 23.42
N GLU A 57 7.34 -7.27 22.70
CA GLU A 57 7.93 -8.50 22.18
C GLU A 57 8.24 -9.54 23.26
N VAL A 58 8.67 -9.12 24.46
CA VAL A 58 9.03 -10.03 25.55
C VAL A 58 7.80 -10.79 26.01
N THR A 59 6.66 -10.10 26.10
CA THR A 59 5.40 -10.70 26.55
C THR A 59 4.80 -11.67 25.51
N VAL A 60 5.02 -11.39 24.22
CA VAL A 60 4.50 -12.21 23.10
C VAL A 60 5.41 -13.40 22.80
N THR A 61 6.69 -13.36 23.20
CA THR A 61 7.71 -14.38 22.89
C THR A 61 7.29 -15.83 23.14
N PRO A 62 6.63 -16.22 24.26
CA PRO A 62 6.19 -17.61 24.47
C PRO A 62 5.26 -18.15 23.35
N LEU A 63 4.37 -17.29 22.83
CA LEU A 63 3.50 -17.63 21.70
C LEU A 63 4.33 -17.81 20.42
N LEU A 64 5.29 -16.92 20.18
CA LEU A 64 6.16 -16.98 19.00
C LEU A 64 7.02 -18.25 18.98
N CYS A 65 7.61 -18.63 20.13
CA CYS A 65 8.35 -19.88 20.27
C CYS A 65 7.50 -21.10 19.93
N THR A 66 6.22 -21.10 20.32
CA THR A 66 5.28 -22.17 19.99
C THR A 66 5.05 -22.24 18.48
N ILE A 67 4.84 -21.10 17.83
CA ILE A 67 4.70 -21.02 16.37
C ILE A 67 5.94 -21.55 15.65
N VAL A 68 7.14 -21.09 16.02
CA VAL A 68 8.40 -21.57 15.44
C VAL A 68 8.56 -23.07 15.62
N THR A 69 8.19 -23.60 16.78
CA THR A 69 8.30 -25.04 17.08
C THR A 69 7.42 -25.86 16.12
N PHE A 70 6.16 -25.46 15.90
CA PHE A 70 5.27 -26.13 14.97
C PHE A 70 5.77 -26.03 13.52
N CYS A 71 6.13 -24.83 13.06
CA CYS A 71 6.66 -24.63 11.71
C CYS A 71 7.94 -25.47 11.48
N GLY A 72 8.87 -25.44 12.44
CA GLY A 72 10.11 -26.20 12.39
C GLY A 72 9.90 -27.71 12.41
N GLN A 73 8.91 -28.21 13.14
CA GLN A 73 8.57 -29.63 13.15
C GLN A 73 8.05 -30.10 11.78
N LEU A 74 7.14 -29.35 11.15
CA LEU A 74 6.63 -29.68 9.81
C LEU A 74 7.72 -29.67 8.73
N ILE A 75 8.67 -28.72 8.82
CA ILE A 75 9.82 -28.69 7.92
C ILE A 75 10.71 -29.93 8.13
N ARG A 76 10.94 -30.38 9.37
CA ARG A 76 11.73 -31.59 9.66
C ARG A 76 11.04 -32.88 9.21
N ASP A 77 9.73 -32.99 9.38
CA ASP A 77 8.99 -34.24 9.15
C ASP A 77 8.70 -34.52 7.66
N GLY A 78 8.89 -33.54 6.78
CA GLY A 78 8.67 -33.75 5.35
C GLY A 78 8.90 -32.53 4.46
N ASN A 79 9.68 -31.55 4.92
CA ASN A 79 9.86 -30.26 4.24
C ASN A 79 8.53 -29.55 3.94
N GLN A 80 7.56 -29.67 4.86
CA GLN A 80 6.22 -29.10 4.72
C GLN A 80 6.19 -27.69 5.32
N LYS A 81 5.39 -26.81 4.70
CA LYS A 81 5.15 -25.45 5.21
C LYS A 81 3.70 -25.33 5.64
N LEU A 82 3.48 -24.91 6.88
CA LEU A 82 2.15 -24.54 7.36
C LEU A 82 1.65 -23.36 6.54
N GLN A 83 0.42 -23.44 6.02
CA GLN A 83 -0.18 -22.38 5.22
C GLN A 83 -1.24 -21.61 6.01
N TYR A 84 -2.21 -22.30 6.58
CA TYR A 84 -3.21 -21.71 7.47
C TYR A 84 -3.90 -22.79 8.31
N PHE A 85 -4.55 -22.38 9.38
CA PHE A 85 -5.53 -23.18 10.10
C PHE A 85 -6.57 -22.28 10.78
N VAL A 86 -7.70 -22.87 11.19
CA VAL A 86 -8.77 -22.16 11.90
C VAL A 86 -8.88 -22.73 13.31
N ALA A 87 -8.92 -21.84 14.31
CA ALA A 87 -9.15 -22.20 15.70
C ALA A 87 -10.25 -21.30 16.28
N GLY A 88 -11.43 -21.88 16.53
CA GLY A 88 -12.61 -21.12 16.96
C GLY A 88 -13.01 -20.06 15.92
N ASN A 89 -13.03 -18.79 16.32
CA ASN A 89 -13.32 -17.65 15.45
C ASN A 89 -12.06 -16.97 14.87
N LYS A 90 -10.86 -17.52 15.09
CA LYS A 90 -9.59 -16.96 14.61
C LYS A 90 -9.05 -17.80 13.44
N LEU A 91 -8.65 -17.12 12.37
CA LEU A 91 -7.92 -17.66 11.23
C LEU A 91 -6.44 -17.34 11.40
N PHE A 92 -5.58 -18.35 11.35
CA PHE A 92 -4.14 -18.21 11.36
C PHE A 92 -3.62 -18.43 9.94
N VAL A 93 -2.89 -17.48 9.38
CA VAL A 93 -2.28 -17.55 8.05
C VAL A 93 -0.77 -17.41 8.18
N PHE A 94 -0.03 -18.23 7.47
CA PHE A 94 1.42 -18.36 7.55
C PHE A 94 2.05 -18.13 6.18
N TYR A 95 3.16 -17.40 6.19
CA TYR A 95 4.08 -17.28 5.07
C TYR A 95 5.49 -17.55 5.60
N VAL A 96 6.15 -18.60 5.10
CA VAL A 96 7.35 -19.19 5.73
C VAL A 96 8.55 -19.24 4.76
N PRO A 97 9.11 -18.08 4.35
CA PRO A 97 10.38 -18.01 3.63
C PRO A 97 11.56 -17.99 4.63
N THR A 98 12.16 -19.16 4.90
CA THR A 98 13.29 -19.28 5.84
C THR A 98 14.46 -18.36 5.45
N PRO A 99 15.02 -17.59 6.40
CA PRO A 99 14.94 -17.78 7.87
C PRO A 99 13.81 -17.00 8.56
N PHE A 100 12.87 -16.43 7.82
CA PHE A 100 11.73 -15.68 8.38
C PHE A 100 10.44 -16.50 8.38
N ILE A 101 9.58 -16.17 9.34
CA ILE A 101 8.23 -16.69 9.48
C ILE A 101 7.32 -15.48 9.71
N TYR A 102 6.33 -15.32 8.85
CA TYR A 102 5.33 -14.27 8.89
C TYR A 102 3.99 -14.89 9.20
N VAL A 103 3.25 -14.29 10.14
CA VAL A 103 2.01 -14.86 10.64
C VAL A 103 0.97 -13.77 10.81
N CYS A 104 -0.23 -14.00 10.30
CA CYS A 104 -1.42 -13.22 10.63
C CYS A 104 -2.38 -14.06 11.46
N VAL A 105 -2.92 -13.50 12.54
CA VAL A 105 -4.02 -14.08 13.31
C VAL A 105 -5.21 -13.13 13.24
N SER A 106 -6.26 -13.53 12.55
CA SER A 106 -7.40 -12.66 12.22
C SER A 106 -8.71 -13.21 12.79
N SER A 107 -9.47 -12.39 13.52
CA SER A 107 -10.91 -12.63 13.77
C SER A 107 -11.79 -12.10 12.63
N VAL A 108 -11.22 -11.37 11.68
CA VAL A 108 -11.91 -10.86 10.49
C VAL A 108 -11.77 -11.87 9.36
N LYS A 109 -12.91 -12.23 8.74
CA LYS A 109 -12.94 -13.10 7.57
C LYS A 109 -12.56 -12.30 6.32
N LEU A 110 -11.29 -12.38 5.93
CA LEU A 110 -10.77 -11.94 4.64
C LEU A 110 -10.32 -13.16 3.82
N PRO A 111 -10.24 -13.06 2.48
CA PRO A 111 -9.63 -14.09 1.66
C PRO A 111 -8.20 -14.40 2.11
N ILE A 112 -7.84 -15.69 2.15
CA ILE A 112 -6.51 -16.13 2.57
C ILE A 112 -5.44 -15.58 1.61
N SER A 113 -5.73 -15.49 0.32
CA SER A 113 -4.83 -14.92 -0.71
C SER A 113 -4.46 -13.47 -0.39
N LEU A 114 -5.42 -12.64 0.03
CA LEU A 114 -5.17 -11.26 0.42
C LEU A 114 -4.31 -11.17 1.69
N ILE A 115 -4.59 -11.99 2.71
CA ILE A 115 -3.75 -12.03 3.92
C ILE A 115 -2.33 -12.50 3.59
N GLN A 116 -2.17 -13.50 2.71
CA GLN A 116 -0.86 -13.93 2.23
C GLN A 116 -0.11 -12.79 1.54
N LYS A 117 -0.80 -11.95 0.76
CA LYS A 117 -0.23 -10.75 0.15
C LYS A 117 0.20 -9.72 1.20
N GLU A 118 -0.61 -9.46 2.22
CA GLU A 118 -0.20 -8.61 3.35
C GLU A 118 1.11 -9.11 4.01
N LEU A 119 1.24 -10.43 4.20
CA LEU A 119 2.47 -11.04 4.74
C LEU A 119 3.67 -10.93 3.79
N GLN A 120 3.47 -11.03 2.47
CA GLN A 120 4.52 -10.81 1.47
C GLN A 120 5.01 -9.35 1.50
N TYR A 121 4.12 -8.37 1.62
CA TYR A 121 4.51 -6.97 1.76
C TYR A 121 5.32 -6.67 3.04
N LEU A 122 5.08 -7.41 4.13
CA LEU A 122 5.94 -7.34 5.32
C LEU A 122 7.35 -7.85 5.01
N GLU A 123 7.49 -8.92 4.24
CA GLU A 123 8.80 -9.42 3.78
C GLU A 123 9.52 -8.38 2.93
N THR A 124 8.81 -7.82 1.94
CA THR A 124 9.30 -6.73 1.09
C THR A 124 9.79 -5.55 1.92
N THR A 125 9.10 -5.21 3.02
CA THR A 125 9.49 -4.14 3.93
C THR A 125 10.79 -4.47 4.69
N ILE A 126 10.97 -5.72 5.16
CA ILE A 126 12.24 -6.14 5.78
C ILE A 126 13.38 -5.97 4.78
N TYR A 127 13.22 -6.49 3.56
CA TYR A 127 14.27 -6.42 2.55
C TYR A 127 14.52 -5.02 2.04
N SER A 128 13.56 -4.09 2.12
CA SER A 128 13.82 -2.69 1.81
C SER A 128 14.71 -1.99 2.85
N LEU A 129 14.64 -2.44 4.11
CA LEU A 129 15.34 -1.86 5.24
C LEU A 129 16.72 -2.49 5.47
N LEU A 130 16.82 -3.78 5.22
CA LEU A 130 18.00 -4.58 5.48
C LEU A 130 18.70 -4.93 4.17
N THR A 131 19.95 -5.37 4.25
CA THR A 131 20.64 -5.82 3.04
C THR A 131 20.03 -7.12 2.53
N PRO A 132 20.05 -7.40 1.21
CA PRO A 132 19.62 -8.68 0.66
C PRO A 132 20.35 -9.88 1.28
N MET A 133 21.54 -9.64 1.84
CA MET A 133 22.35 -10.65 2.53
C MET A 133 21.83 -11.02 3.94
N ILE A 134 20.85 -10.30 4.50
CA ILE A 134 20.38 -10.55 5.88
C ILE A 134 19.88 -11.99 6.07
N ALA A 135 19.21 -12.54 5.05
CA ALA A 135 18.73 -13.92 5.08
C ALA A 135 19.90 -14.91 5.15
N GLU A 136 20.97 -14.67 4.39
CA GLU A 136 22.19 -15.49 4.42
C GLU A 136 22.93 -15.35 5.75
N GLN A 137 22.97 -14.14 6.32
CA GLN A 137 23.56 -13.90 7.64
C GLN A 137 22.82 -14.66 8.74
N LEU A 138 21.48 -14.62 8.72
CA LEU A 138 20.65 -15.37 9.67
C LEU A 138 20.80 -16.89 9.50
N ARG A 139 20.90 -17.41 8.27
CA ARG A 139 21.18 -18.84 8.05
C ARG A 139 22.53 -19.26 8.64
N ARG A 140 23.58 -18.44 8.48
CA ARG A 140 24.93 -18.72 9.03
C ARG A 140 25.00 -18.52 10.53
N ARG A 141 24.25 -17.54 11.06
CA ARG A 141 24.21 -17.16 12.47
C ARG A 141 22.75 -17.02 12.91
N PRO A 142 22.05 -18.13 13.23
CA PRO A 142 20.64 -18.08 13.62
C PRO A 142 20.38 -17.23 14.87
N ASN A 143 21.39 -17.06 15.72
CA ASN A 143 21.34 -16.21 16.92
C ASN A 143 21.66 -14.73 16.66
N PHE A 144 21.85 -14.33 15.41
CA PHE A 144 22.10 -12.93 15.07
C PHE A 144 20.93 -12.05 15.52
N ASP A 145 21.25 -10.98 16.24
CA ASP A 145 20.26 -10.05 16.75
C ASP A 145 19.86 -9.04 15.67
N ILE A 146 18.92 -9.47 14.83
CA ILE A 146 18.31 -8.63 13.79
C ILE A 146 17.50 -7.47 14.38
N LYS A 147 17.01 -7.60 15.62
CA LYS A 147 16.17 -6.58 16.25
C LYS A 147 16.91 -5.25 16.40
N ARG A 148 18.21 -5.30 16.66
CA ARG A 148 19.06 -4.10 16.69
C ARG A 148 19.08 -3.33 15.37
N GLN A 149 18.82 -3.98 14.25
CA GLN A 149 18.75 -3.34 12.93
C GLN A 149 17.34 -2.87 12.57
N THR A 150 16.29 -3.47 13.16
CA THR A 150 14.89 -3.17 12.81
C THR A 150 14.14 -2.34 13.86
N SER A 151 14.67 -2.17 15.07
CA SER A 151 13.99 -1.49 16.18
C SER A 151 13.65 -0.03 15.90
N SER A 152 14.47 0.69 15.13
CA SER A 152 14.19 2.06 14.71
C SER A 152 13.14 2.16 13.59
N SER A 153 12.74 1.03 13.00
CA SER A 153 11.96 0.96 11.76
C SER A 153 10.58 0.32 11.96
N GLU A 154 10.17 0.04 13.19
CA GLU A 154 8.88 -0.60 13.50
C GLU A 154 7.68 0.21 13.01
N ALA A 155 7.79 1.55 13.01
CA ALA A 155 6.78 2.45 12.50
C ALA A 155 6.48 2.21 11.00
N LEU A 156 7.46 1.71 10.22
CA LEU A 156 7.26 1.36 8.81
C LEU A 156 6.34 0.17 8.64
N PHE A 157 6.52 -0.86 9.46
CA PHE A 157 5.65 -2.04 9.47
C PHE A 157 4.24 -1.68 9.93
N THR A 158 4.11 -0.88 10.99
CA THR A 158 2.80 -0.41 11.44
C THR A 158 2.12 0.44 10.36
N SER A 159 2.82 1.40 9.78
CA SER A 159 2.28 2.23 8.68
C SER A 159 1.85 1.39 7.49
N LEU A 160 2.62 0.38 7.12
CA LEU A 160 2.26 -0.51 6.01
C LEU A 160 0.94 -1.23 6.31
N LEU A 161 0.82 -1.85 7.49
CA LEU A 161 -0.38 -2.56 7.90
C LEU A 161 -1.59 -1.63 7.98
N GLU A 162 -1.44 -0.43 8.51
CA GLU A 162 -2.51 0.57 8.53
C GLU A 162 -2.92 1.00 7.12
N ASN A 163 -1.96 1.18 6.21
CA ASN A 163 -2.24 1.51 4.82
C ASN A 163 -2.97 0.38 4.09
N MET A 164 -2.58 -0.88 4.32
CA MET A 164 -3.26 -2.05 3.74
C MET A 164 -4.69 -2.20 4.29
N ASP A 165 -4.91 -1.89 5.57
CA ASP A 165 -6.21 -1.99 6.23
C ASP A 165 -7.20 -0.89 5.81
N GLN A 166 -6.68 0.30 5.50
CA GLN A 166 -7.48 1.48 5.21
C GLN A 166 -7.63 1.77 3.71
N SER A 167 -6.78 1.20 2.86
CA SER A 167 -6.80 1.44 1.41
C SER A 167 -7.62 0.38 0.67
N HIS A 168 -8.81 0.75 0.16
CA HIS A 168 -9.60 -0.12 -0.72
C HIS A 168 -8.85 -0.54 -1.98
N SER A 169 -7.92 0.29 -2.46
CA SER A 169 -7.07 -0.05 -3.60
C SER A 169 -6.06 -1.16 -3.31
N PHE A 170 -5.70 -1.41 -2.04
CA PHE A 170 -4.78 -2.50 -1.70
C PHE A 170 -5.35 -3.90 -2.02
N VAL A 171 -6.68 -4.06 -2.04
CA VAL A 171 -7.34 -5.29 -2.53
C VAL A 171 -6.88 -5.65 -3.94
N PHE A 172 -6.53 -4.64 -4.75
CA PHE A 172 -6.03 -4.79 -6.11
C PHE A 172 -4.53 -4.50 -6.14
N HIS A 173 -3.76 -5.18 -5.28
CA HIS A 173 -2.34 -4.95 -5.03
C HIS A 173 -1.44 -5.01 -6.27
N ASP A 174 -1.90 -5.57 -7.39
CA ASP A 174 -1.16 -5.56 -8.66
C ASP A 174 -1.22 -4.20 -9.38
N CYS A 175 -2.09 -3.30 -8.92
CA CYS A 175 -2.28 -1.95 -9.47
C CYS A 175 -1.90 -0.87 -8.45
N ILE A 176 -1.32 0.22 -8.96
CA ILE A 176 -0.90 1.36 -8.17
C ILE A 176 -2.11 2.29 -7.93
N PRO A 177 -2.42 2.66 -6.67
CA PRO A 177 -3.45 3.64 -6.37
C PRO A 177 -3.04 5.02 -6.91
N MET A 178 -3.88 5.59 -7.77
CA MET A 178 -3.66 6.89 -8.39
C MET A 178 -4.37 7.99 -7.60
N SER A 179 -3.67 9.11 -7.42
CA SER A 179 -4.30 10.36 -7.01
C SER A 179 -4.87 11.05 -8.23
N GLY A 180 -6.14 11.45 -8.16
CA GLY A 180 -6.74 12.20 -9.25
C GLY A 180 -6.21 13.64 -9.28
N VAL A 181 -5.96 14.15 -10.50
CA VAL A 181 -5.33 15.46 -10.72
C VAL A 181 -6.11 16.20 -11.79
N THR A 182 -6.66 17.36 -11.45
CA THR A 182 -7.51 18.13 -12.37
C THR A 182 -6.66 18.80 -13.45
N SER A 183 -6.59 18.20 -14.64
CA SER A 183 -6.03 18.75 -15.90
C SER A 183 -4.58 19.26 -15.89
N LYS A 184 -3.86 19.19 -14.78
CA LYS A 184 -2.47 19.68 -14.62
C LYS A 184 -1.40 18.58 -14.57
N ARG A 185 -1.80 17.30 -14.66
CA ARG A 185 -0.85 16.16 -14.56
C ARG A 185 0.25 16.26 -15.62
N ASN A 186 -0.11 16.62 -16.84
CA ASN A 186 0.86 16.77 -17.93
C ASN A 186 1.80 17.98 -17.74
N ASP A 187 1.35 19.05 -17.09
CA ASP A 187 2.21 20.18 -16.74
C ASP A 187 3.24 19.79 -15.69
N PHE A 188 2.82 19.07 -14.63
CA PHE A 188 3.74 18.51 -13.65
C PHE A 188 4.75 17.57 -14.31
N LYS A 189 4.30 16.67 -15.20
CA LYS A 189 5.20 15.78 -15.92
C LYS A 189 6.22 16.53 -16.76
N ARG A 190 5.77 17.54 -17.51
CA ARG A 190 6.64 18.35 -18.37
C ARG A 190 7.73 19.03 -17.54
N ILE A 191 7.37 19.69 -16.44
CA ILE A 191 8.32 20.38 -15.56
C ILE A 191 9.34 19.39 -14.98
N VAL A 192 8.88 18.23 -14.47
CA VAL A 192 9.76 17.20 -13.92
C VAL A 192 10.71 16.66 -15.00
N TYR A 193 10.20 16.40 -16.20
CA TYR A 193 11.00 15.90 -17.32
C TYR A 193 12.03 16.91 -17.82
N GLU A 194 11.70 18.19 -17.88
CA GLU A 194 12.61 19.27 -18.27
C GLU A 194 13.79 19.42 -17.29
N ASN A 195 13.59 19.05 -16.01
CA ASN A 195 14.59 19.10 -14.95
C ASN A 195 15.35 17.78 -14.73
N ARG A 196 15.10 16.75 -15.56
CA ARG A 196 15.80 15.46 -15.46
C ARG A 196 17.33 15.62 -15.57
N ASN A 197 18.06 14.73 -14.92
CA ASN A 197 19.52 14.71 -14.93
C ASN A 197 20.03 13.26 -15.13
N PRO A 198 21.11 13.03 -15.89
CA PRO A 198 21.67 11.68 -16.06
C PRO A 198 22.11 11.01 -14.74
N ALA A 199 22.35 11.78 -13.68
CA ALA A 199 22.73 11.27 -12.36
C ALA A 199 21.56 10.69 -11.55
N ILE A 200 20.33 10.70 -12.07
CA ILE A 200 19.14 10.15 -11.40
C ILE A 200 18.43 9.12 -12.28
N TYR A 201 17.79 8.15 -11.64
CA TYR A 201 17.03 7.09 -12.30
C TYR A 201 15.56 7.41 -12.46
N GLY A 202 14.98 8.17 -11.53
CA GLY A 202 13.58 8.54 -11.63
C GLY A 202 13.11 9.53 -10.59
N ILE A 203 11.96 10.11 -10.87
CA ILE A 203 11.23 11.03 -10.01
C ILE A 203 9.79 10.52 -9.86
N VAL A 204 9.33 10.39 -8.62
CA VAL A 204 7.99 9.92 -8.28
C VAL A 204 7.31 10.97 -7.41
N ILE A 205 6.06 11.33 -7.71
CA ILE A 205 5.29 12.27 -6.91
C ILE A 205 4.10 11.56 -6.30
N PHE A 206 3.94 11.69 -5.00
CA PHE A 206 2.81 11.16 -4.24
C PHE A 206 1.96 12.29 -3.65
N ASN A 207 0.65 12.06 -3.59
CA ASN A 207 -0.31 12.83 -2.81
C ASN A 207 -0.92 11.91 -1.77
N ARG A 208 -0.60 12.12 -0.48
CA ARG A 208 -1.17 11.34 0.64
C ARG A 208 -1.05 9.81 0.48
N GLY A 209 0.06 9.38 -0.13
CA GLY A 209 0.38 7.98 -0.41
C GLY A 209 -0.13 7.42 -1.74
N GLU A 210 -0.89 8.20 -2.52
CA GLU A 210 -1.37 7.83 -3.85
C GLU A 210 -0.52 8.47 -4.94
N LEU A 211 -0.30 7.76 -6.06
CA LEU A 211 0.59 8.18 -7.12
C LEU A 211 -0.01 9.34 -7.94
N VAL A 212 0.73 10.44 -8.05
CA VAL A 212 0.41 11.55 -8.95
C VAL A 212 1.11 11.32 -10.29
N LEU A 213 2.39 11.03 -10.30
CA LEU A 213 3.10 10.68 -11.53
C LEU A 213 4.40 9.97 -11.17
N LYS A 214 4.91 9.18 -12.12
CA LYS A 214 6.27 8.66 -12.11
C LYS A 214 6.91 8.92 -13.45
N ILE A 215 8.15 9.37 -13.43
CA ILE A 215 8.99 9.51 -14.62
C ILE A 215 10.33 8.88 -14.30
N ALA A 216 10.79 7.98 -15.16
CA ALA A 216 12.03 7.26 -14.97
C ALA A 216 12.83 7.15 -16.27
N ASN A 217 14.11 6.83 -16.13
CA ASN A 217 14.93 6.32 -17.22
C ASN A 217 14.29 5.04 -17.78
N LYS A 218 14.32 4.85 -19.11
CA LYS A 218 13.84 3.63 -19.77
C LYS A 218 14.43 2.33 -19.25
N ASN A 219 15.65 2.37 -18.71
CA ASN A 219 16.33 1.21 -18.15
C ASN A 219 15.96 0.96 -16.68
N PHE A 220 15.22 1.88 -16.06
CA PHE A 220 14.83 1.81 -14.66
C PHE A 220 13.31 1.61 -14.54
N SER A 221 12.89 0.38 -14.24
CA SER A 221 11.49 0.01 -14.12
C SER A 221 11.05 -0.07 -12.66
N LEU A 222 10.04 0.71 -12.27
CA LEU A 222 9.39 0.58 -10.97
C LEU A 222 8.13 -0.30 -11.07
N THR A 223 8.17 -1.43 -10.37
CA THR A 223 7.03 -2.33 -10.14
C THR A 223 6.03 -1.72 -9.16
N THR A 224 4.85 -2.34 -9.07
CA THR A 224 3.83 -1.92 -8.10
C THR A 224 4.33 -2.03 -6.65
N GLU A 225 5.07 -3.10 -6.32
CA GLU A 225 5.67 -3.28 -4.99
C GLU A 225 6.68 -2.18 -4.65
N ASP A 226 7.56 -1.81 -5.59
CA ASP A 226 8.51 -0.72 -5.39
C ASP A 226 7.80 0.59 -5.05
N VAL A 227 6.72 0.90 -5.77
CA VAL A 227 5.93 2.12 -5.56
C VAL A 227 5.23 2.10 -4.21
N PHE A 228 4.71 0.96 -3.76
CA PHE A 228 4.12 0.81 -2.43
C PHE A 228 5.16 1.01 -1.32
N ILE A 229 6.36 0.41 -1.46
CA ILE A 229 7.46 0.57 -0.51
C ILE A 229 7.92 2.04 -0.45
N LEU A 230 8.11 2.69 -1.61
CA LEU A 230 8.44 4.11 -1.69
C LEU A 230 7.39 4.97 -1.00
N SER A 231 6.11 4.73 -1.29
CA SER A 231 5.00 5.47 -0.69
C SER A 231 4.96 5.29 0.84
N ASN A 232 5.09 4.06 1.34
CA ASN A 232 5.06 3.78 2.77
C ASN A 232 6.26 4.42 3.51
N ASN A 233 7.47 4.25 2.99
CA ASN A 233 8.68 4.77 3.64
C ASN A 233 8.68 6.30 3.71
N THR A 234 8.30 6.97 2.62
CA THR A 234 8.22 8.44 2.59
C THR A 234 7.13 9.02 3.47
N ASN A 235 6.11 8.23 3.83
CA ASN A 235 5.09 8.63 4.78
C ASN A 235 5.54 8.56 6.23
N VAL A 236 6.49 7.69 6.56
CA VAL A 236 6.98 7.53 7.93
C VAL A 236 8.25 8.33 8.19
N MET A 237 9.16 8.41 7.21
CA MET A 237 10.48 9.03 7.36
C MET A 237 10.46 10.55 7.17
N VAL A 238 9.36 11.21 7.53
CA VAL A 238 9.11 12.66 7.36
C VAL A 238 10.10 13.52 8.16
N ASP A 239 10.83 12.96 9.10
CA ASP A 239 11.84 13.70 9.88
C ASP A 239 13.24 13.69 9.24
N VAL A 240 13.44 13.03 8.09
CA VAL A 240 14.75 12.89 7.39
C VAL A 240 14.77 13.66 6.04
N LEU A 241 13.89 14.65 5.87
CA LEU A 241 13.48 15.24 4.58
C LEU A 241 14.53 15.98 3.74
N ASP A 242 15.78 16.09 4.16
CA ASP A 242 16.80 16.86 3.42
C ASP A 242 18.08 16.06 3.12
N ALA A 243 18.02 14.72 3.24
CA ALA A 243 19.16 13.86 2.95
C ALA A 243 18.77 12.65 2.09
N LEU A 244 19.71 12.22 1.24
CA LEU A 244 19.63 10.92 0.59
C LEU A 244 19.77 9.81 1.63
N TRP A 245 18.79 8.91 1.67
CA TRP A 245 18.84 7.73 2.53
C TRP A 245 18.87 6.44 1.70
N PRO A 246 19.61 5.41 2.13
CA PRO A 246 19.76 4.17 1.39
C PRO A 246 18.49 3.31 1.48
N MET A 247 18.09 2.69 0.38
CA MET A 247 16.98 1.74 0.32
C MET A 247 17.22 0.67 -0.73
N TRP A 248 16.77 -0.55 -0.45
CA TRP A 248 16.67 -1.61 -1.43
C TRP A 248 15.25 -1.66 -1.98
N LEU A 249 15.11 -1.63 -3.31
CA LEU A 249 13.82 -1.83 -3.95
C LEU A 249 13.69 -3.30 -4.40
N PRO A 250 12.52 -3.93 -4.23
CA PRO A 250 12.29 -5.34 -4.58
C PRO A 250 12.72 -5.74 -5.98
N SER A 251 12.51 -4.88 -6.96
CA SER A 251 12.86 -5.17 -8.36
C SER A 251 14.33 -4.90 -8.71
N HIS A 252 15.13 -4.38 -7.79
CA HIS A 252 16.51 -3.95 -8.02
C HIS A 252 17.52 -4.68 -7.12
N SER A 253 18.63 -5.12 -7.71
CA SER A 253 19.70 -5.85 -7.00
C SER A 253 20.73 -4.95 -6.34
N GLU A 254 20.64 -3.64 -6.52
CA GLU A 254 21.59 -2.64 -6.04
C GLU A 254 20.92 -1.70 -5.04
N MET A 255 21.73 -1.14 -4.13
CA MET A 255 21.24 -0.19 -3.14
C MET A 255 21.02 1.16 -3.83
N LEU A 256 19.82 1.69 -3.70
CA LEU A 256 19.45 3.00 -4.21
C LEU A 256 19.51 4.01 -3.07
N HIS A 257 19.60 5.28 -3.45
CA HIS A 257 19.57 6.44 -2.58
C HIS A 257 18.35 7.28 -2.94
N ILE A 258 17.56 7.60 -1.92
CA ILE A 258 16.24 8.19 -2.08
C ILE A 258 16.25 9.56 -1.40
N LEU A 259 15.94 10.61 -2.16
CA LEU A 259 15.66 11.93 -1.61
C LEU A 259 14.15 12.10 -1.57
N THR A 260 13.61 12.50 -0.42
CA THR A 260 12.18 12.81 -0.26
C THR A 260 12.02 14.27 0.09
N VAL A 261 11.29 15.02 -0.73
CA VAL A 261 11.06 16.46 -0.54
C VAL A 261 9.57 16.71 -0.33
N ASP A 262 9.24 17.36 0.79
CA ASP A 262 7.87 17.76 1.10
C ASP A 262 7.51 19.07 0.37
N MET A 263 6.71 18.94 -0.68
CA MET A 263 6.26 20.02 -1.55
C MET A 263 5.00 20.65 -0.95
N LYS A 264 5.15 21.26 0.24
CA LYS A 264 4.04 21.78 1.08
C LYS A 264 3.04 22.65 0.33
N SER A 265 3.50 23.48 -0.59
CA SER A 265 2.64 24.36 -1.41
C SER A 265 1.66 23.59 -2.32
N PHE A 266 1.89 22.30 -2.54
CA PHE A 266 1.10 21.41 -3.39
C PHE A 266 0.45 20.26 -2.60
N GLY A 267 0.83 20.05 -1.34
CA GLY A 267 0.39 18.88 -0.56
C GLY A 267 0.99 17.56 -1.06
N PHE A 268 2.10 17.62 -1.79
CA PHE A 268 2.75 16.47 -2.40
C PHE A 268 4.07 16.13 -1.73
N LYS A 269 4.50 14.88 -1.91
CA LYS A 269 5.89 14.48 -1.68
C LYS A 269 6.52 14.12 -3.01
N MET A 270 7.67 14.74 -3.30
CA MET A 270 8.50 14.39 -4.44
C MET A 270 9.61 13.45 -3.97
N ILE A 271 9.80 12.37 -4.71
CA ILE A 271 10.88 11.42 -4.50
C ILE A 271 11.81 11.48 -5.68
N ILE A 272 13.11 11.54 -5.43
CA ILE A 272 14.16 11.42 -6.44
C ILE A 272 15.02 10.20 -6.11
N ILE A 273 15.26 9.36 -7.12
CA ILE A 273 15.94 8.07 -7.00
C ILE A 273 17.26 8.13 -7.77
N THR A 274 18.35 7.72 -7.14
CA THR A 274 19.71 7.62 -7.72
C THR A 274 20.46 6.44 -7.10
N ASP A 275 21.51 5.95 -7.73
CA ASP A 275 22.49 5.04 -7.13
C ASP A 275 23.69 5.77 -6.50
N GLN A 276 23.85 7.07 -6.79
CA GLN A 276 24.99 7.89 -6.37
C GLN A 276 24.64 8.76 -5.16
N ILE A 277 25.28 8.49 -4.02
CA ILE A 277 25.09 9.29 -2.80
C ILE A 277 25.61 10.74 -2.97
N GLU A 278 26.58 10.95 -3.87
CA GLU A 278 27.15 12.24 -4.21
C GLU A 278 26.17 13.16 -4.97
N SER A 279 25.12 12.58 -5.55
CA SER A 279 24.09 13.30 -6.31
C SER A 279 23.12 14.09 -5.44
N SER A 280 23.32 14.15 -4.11
CA SER A 280 22.46 14.88 -3.18
C SER A 280 22.20 16.34 -3.62
N ALA A 281 23.27 17.10 -3.91
CA ALA A 281 23.14 18.50 -4.35
C ALA A 281 22.41 18.64 -5.70
N ILE A 282 22.56 17.66 -6.59
CA ILE A 282 21.84 17.62 -7.87
C ILE A 282 20.36 17.36 -7.61
N CYS A 283 20.02 16.40 -6.76
CA CYS A 283 18.65 16.06 -6.41
C CYS A 283 17.93 17.25 -5.76
N THR A 284 18.55 17.93 -4.79
CA THR A 284 17.99 19.15 -4.17
C THR A 284 17.75 20.26 -5.18
N ARG A 285 18.72 20.49 -6.10
CA ARG A 285 18.54 21.49 -7.16
C ARG A 285 17.38 21.16 -8.09
N ILE A 286 17.18 19.87 -8.43
CA ILE A 286 16.07 19.41 -9.25
C ILE A 286 14.73 19.69 -8.55
N SER A 287 14.60 19.31 -7.28
CA SER A 287 13.37 19.54 -6.52
C SER A 287 13.05 21.03 -6.38
N ASP A 288 14.05 21.86 -6.07
CA ASP A 288 13.90 23.31 -5.93
C ASP A 288 13.44 23.97 -7.23
N GLN A 289 14.07 23.58 -8.35
CA GLN A 289 13.73 24.12 -9.66
C GLN A 289 12.33 23.67 -10.09
N CYS A 290 11.96 22.41 -9.86
CA CYS A 290 10.60 21.93 -10.10
C CYS A 290 9.59 22.72 -9.26
N GLN A 291 9.82 22.88 -7.96
CA GLN A 291 8.94 23.62 -7.05
C GLN A 291 8.76 25.06 -7.52
N LYS A 292 9.87 25.73 -7.86
CA LYS A 292 9.86 27.11 -8.34
C LYS A 292 9.08 27.26 -9.64
N THR A 293 9.33 26.42 -10.64
CA THR A 293 8.62 26.48 -11.92
C THR A 293 7.12 26.17 -11.75
N MET A 294 6.76 25.15 -10.94
CA MET A 294 5.37 24.82 -10.66
C MET A 294 4.61 25.98 -9.96
N LEU A 295 5.28 26.72 -9.06
CA LEU A 295 4.70 27.91 -8.42
C LEU A 295 4.53 29.07 -9.40
N GLN A 296 5.54 29.30 -10.27
CA GLN A 296 5.48 30.34 -11.31
C GLN A 296 4.34 30.11 -12.30
N GLU A 297 4.03 28.84 -12.61
CA GLU A 297 2.93 28.45 -13.49
C GLU A 297 1.57 28.31 -12.77
N GLY A 298 1.48 28.60 -11.47
CA GLY A 298 0.21 28.58 -10.72
C GLY A 298 -0.40 27.18 -10.55
N LEU A 299 0.43 26.14 -10.44
CA LEU A 299 -0.03 24.76 -10.32
C LEU A 299 -0.48 24.37 -8.89
N ASN A 300 -0.36 25.27 -7.92
CA ASN A 300 -0.65 25.03 -6.49
C ASN A 300 -2.16 25.02 -6.11
N THR A 301 -3.07 25.36 -7.03
CA THR A 301 -4.45 25.73 -6.67
C THR A 301 -5.54 24.67 -6.85
N GLN A 302 -5.30 23.53 -7.53
CA GLN A 302 -6.42 22.68 -8.00
C GLN A 302 -6.09 21.19 -8.16
N ILE A 303 -5.64 20.51 -7.11
CA ILE A 303 -5.53 19.05 -7.18
C ILE A 303 -6.84 18.38 -6.71
N ASP A 304 -7.48 18.92 -5.67
CA ASP A 304 -8.62 18.31 -4.97
C ASP A 304 -10.01 18.56 -5.62
N GLY A 305 -10.07 18.92 -6.91
CA GLY A 305 -11.29 19.34 -7.62
C GLY A 305 -11.97 18.28 -8.49
N ILE A 306 -11.75 16.98 -8.22
CA ILE A 306 -12.30 15.90 -9.05
C ILE A 306 -13.84 15.94 -8.94
N PRO A 307 -14.59 15.99 -10.06
CA PRO A 307 -16.05 16.01 -10.00
C PRO A 307 -16.55 14.75 -9.29
N LEU A 308 -17.29 14.87 -8.19
CA LEU A 308 -17.65 13.72 -7.38
C LEU A 308 -18.76 12.91 -8.08
N PHE A 309 -18.47 11.65 -8.44
CA PHE A 309 -19.53 10.71 -8.79
C PHE A 309 -20.19 10.20 -7.50
N HIS A 310 -21.29 10.84 -7.10
CA HIS A 310 -22.02 10.48 -5.88
C HIS A 310 -23.55 10.51 -6.06
N PRO A 311 -24.12 9.60 -6.89
CA PRO A 311 -25.54 9.32 -6.83
C PRO A 311 -25.95 8.92 -5.40
N LYS A 312 -27.19 9.22 -4.99
CA LYS A 312 -27.67 8.95 -3.62
C LYS A 312 -27.57 7.47 -3.22
N GLU A 313 -27.61 6.59 -4.21
CA GLU A 313 -27.62 5.14 -4.08
C GLU A 313 -26.21 4.52 -4.06
N VAL A 314 -25.14 5.33 -4.16
CA VAL A 314 -23.75 4.85 -4.19
C VAL A 314 -23.05 5.17 -2.87
N LEU A 315 -22.59 4.13 -2.17
CA LEU A 315 -21.81 4.27 -0.94
C LEU A 315 -20.33 4.51 -1.25
N HIS A 316 -19.79 3.79 -2.22
CA HIS A 316 -18.39 3.90 -2.67
C HIS A 316 -18.22 3.20 -4.02
N TRP A 317 -17.12 3.47 -4.72
CA TRP A 317 -16.78 2.80 -5.96
C TRP A 317 -15.27 2.73 -6.15
N ILE A 318 -14.81 1.78 -6.97
CA ILE A 318 -13.42 1.63 -7.35
C ILE A 318 -13.33 1.19 -8.80
N VAL A 319 -12.31 1.68 -9.49
CA VAL A 319 -11.97 1.29 -10.86
C VAL A 319 -10.52 0.85 -10.91
N VAL A 320 -10.28 -0.22 -11.67
CA VAL A 320 -8.96 -0.81 -11.86
C VAL A 320 -8.72 -0.98 -13.35
N ILE A 321 -7.69 -0.33 -13.89
CA ILE A 321 -7.26 -0.48 -15.27
C ILE A 321 -5.98 -1.31 -15.27
N ARG A 322 -6.13 -2.63 -15.39
CA ARG A 322 -5.01 -3.59 -15.37
C ARG A 322 -4.02 -3.34 -16.50
N LYS A 323 -4.48 -2.85 -17.66
CA LYS A 323 -3.60 -2.47 -18.78
C LYS A 323 -2.63 -1.34 -18.43
N LEU A 324 -3.00 -0.45 -17.51
CA LEU A 324 -2.16 0.64 -17.02
C LEU A 324 -1.45 0.28 -15.72
N GLY A 325 -1.84 -0.83 -15.06
CA GLY A 325 -1.40 -1.15 -13.71
C GLY A 325 -1.83 -0.09 -12.68
N GLN A 326 -3.00 0.52 -12.86
CA GLN A 326 -3.48 1.64 -12.05
C GLN A 326 -4.89 1.40 -11.51
N SER A 327 -5.14 1.87 -10.30
CA SER A 327 -6.46 1.88 -9.67
C SER A 327 -6.82 3.28 -9.17
N TYR A 328 -8.11 3.55 -9.06
CA TYR A 328 -8.61 4.79 -8.46
C TYR A 328 -9.88 4.51 -7.67
N ASN A 329 -9.97 5.10 -6.48
CA ASN A 329 -11.20 5.18 -5.70
C ASN A 329 -11.27 6.54 -5.00
N PRO A 330 -12.48 7.09 -4.77
CA PRO A 330 -12.64 8.24 -3.90
C PRO A 330 -12.14 7.94 -2.48
N TYR A 331 -11.62 8.95 -1.79
CA TYR A 331 -11.24 8.78 -0.39
C TYR A 331 -12.49 8.56 0.49
N ILE A 332 -12.41 7.57 1.37
CA ILE A 332 -13.39 7.32 2.42
C ILE A 332 -12.66 7.21 3.77
N PRO A 333 -13.01 8.02 4.79
CA PRO A 333 -12.42 7.91 6.12
C PRO A 333 -12.65 6.55 6.76
N ASP A 334 -11.71 6.13 7.61
CA ASP A 334 -11.89 4.93 8.41
C ASP A 334 -13.18 5.03 9.23
N SER A 335 -14.02 4.01 9.06
CA SER A 335 -15.35 3.91 9.64
C SER A 335 -15.83 2.47 9.54
N PRO A 336 -16.83 2.06 10.35
CA PRO A 336 -17.44 0.73 10.21
C PRO A 336 -17.94 0.45 8.78
N LEU A 337 -18.42 1.47 8.07
CA LEU A 337 -18.83 1.37 6.67
C LEU A 337 -17.63 1.14 5.75
N ALA A 338 -16.56 1.93 5.87
CA ALA A 338 -15.35 1.78 5.06
C ALA A 338 -14.74 0.38 5.19
N ARG A 339 -14.65 -0.15 6.42
CA ARG A 339 -14.18 -1.52 6.69
C ARG A 339 -15.10 -2.58 6.11
N THR A 340 -16.41 -2.36 6.14
CA THR A 340 -17.38 -3.27 5.53
C THR A 340 -17.23 -3.30 4.00
N ILE A 341 -17.02 -2.14 3.37
CA ILE A 341 -16.78 -2.01 1.93
C ILE A 341 -15.45 -2.67 1.55
N TYR A 342 -14.38 -2.46 2.33
CA TYR A 342 -13.07 -3.10 2.11
C TYR A 342 -13.21 -4.63 2.09
N ARG A 343 -13.85 -5.20 3.12
CA ARG A 343 -14.10 -6.65 3.20
C ARG A 343 -14.91 -7.16 2.01
N ALA A 344 -15.92 -6.40 1.58
CA ALA A 344 -16.73 -6.76 0.43
C ALA A 344 -15.94 -6.73 -0.89
N TYR A 345 -15.08 -5.73 -1.09
CA TYR A 345 -14.19 -5.68 -2.25
C TYR A 345 -13.20 -6.84 -2.25
N ALA A 346 -12.61 -7.17 -1.10
CA ALA A 346 -11.71 -8.32 -0.96
C ALA A 346 -12.37 -9.63 -1.39
N TRP A 347 -13.56 -9.93 -0.87
CA TRP A 347 -14.31 -11.13 -1.27
C TRP A 347 -14.76 -11.10 -2.73
N THR A 348 -15.11 -9.91 -3.24
CA THR A 348 -15.45 -9.75 -4.66
C THR A 348 -14.25 -10.05 -5.56
N GLN A 349 -13.07 -9.54 -5.23
CA GLN A 349 -11.85 -9.81 -5.99
C GLN A 349 -11.48 -11.30 -5.97
N SER A 350 -11.52 -11.95 -4.80
CA SER A 350 -11.30 -13.40 -4.69
C SER A 350 -12.29 -14.20 -5.54
N MET A 351 -13.59 -13.85 -5.48
CA MET A 351 -14.61 -14.49 -6.30
C MET A 351 -14.33 -14.31 -7.80
N LEU A 352 -13.94 -13.11 -8.25
CA LEU A 352 -13.67 -12.83 -9.66
C LEU A 352 -12.44 -13.61 -10.17
N GLU A 353 -11.42 -13.80 -9.34
CA GLU A 353 -10.23 -14.61 -9.65
C GLU A 353 -10.58 -16.11 -9.78
N GLU A 354 -11.45 -16.62 -8.91
CA GLU A 354 -11.85 -18.04 -8.93
C GLU A 354 -12.81 -18.36 -10.08
N THR A 355 -13.73 -17.45 -10.39
CA THR A 355 -14.83 -17.72 -11.33
C THR A 355 -14.55 -17.25 -12.76
N ASN A 356 -13.55 -16.39 -12.97
CA ASN A 356 -13.22 -15.77 -14.27
C ASN A 356 -14.44 -15.13 -14.98
N VAL A 357 -15.39 -14.58 -14.20
CA VAL A 357 -16.60 -13.95 -14.75
C VAL A 357 -16.22 -12.76 -15.64
N ASN A 358 -16.69 -12.79 -16.89
CA ASN A 358 -16.57 -11.70 -17.85
C ASN A 358 -17.94 -11.06 -18.09
N GLY A 359 -18.05 -9.76 -17.87
CA GLY A 359 -19.29 -8.98 -17.98
C GLY A 359 -19.73 -8.39 -16.64
N ILE A 360 -21.04 -8.17 -16.53
CA ILE A 360 -21.67 -7.61 -15.32
C ILE A 360 -21.75 -8.69 -14.25
N PHE A 361 -21.45 -8.33 -13.00
CA PHE A 361 -21.60 -9.20 -11.85
C PHE A 361 -22.35 -8.49 -10.74
N TYR A 362 -22.95 -9.30 -9.86
CA TYR A 362 -23.70 -8.85 -8.71
C TYR A 362 -23.43 -9.79 -7.54
N SER A 363 -23.19 -9.22 -6.37
CA SER A 363 -22.98 -9.94 -5.12
C SER A 363 -23.58 -9.12 -3.99
N ALA A 364 -24.42 -9.72 -3.15
CA ALA A 364 -25.00 -9.05 -2.00
C ALA A 364 -24.66 -9.81 -0.73
N ASN A 365 -24.46 -9.07 0.35
CA ASN A 365 -24.40 -9.63 1.70
C ASN A 365 -25.41 -8.91 2.59
N GLU A 366 -25.48 -9.29 3.86
CA GLU A 366 -26.42 -8.71 4.84
C GLU A 366 -26.24 -7.20 5.07
N LYS A 367 -25.10 -6.63 4.66
CA LYS A 367 -24.71 -5.23 4.95
C LYS A 367 -24.68 -4.32 3.74
N LEU A 368 -24.42 -4.84 2.55
CA LEU A 368 -24.35 -4.05 1.32
C LEU A 368 -24.58 -4.89 0.06
N THR A 369 -24.81 -4.19 -1.03
CA THR A 369 -24.86 -4.72 -2.39
C THR A 369 -23.60 -4.31 -3.13
N ILE A 370 -22.88 -5.26 -3.71
CA ILE A 370 -21.80 -5.05 -4.66
C ILE A 370 -22.30 -5.38 -6.06
N ALA A 371 -22.08 -4.48 -7.00
CA ALA A 371 -22.24 -4.78 -8.41
C ALA A 371 -21.09 -4.15 -9.19
N GLY A 372 -20.85 -4.66 -10.39
CA GLY A 372 -19.77 -4.15 -11.19
C GLY A 372 -19.70 -4.79 -12.56
N LYS A 373 -18.63 -4.45 -13.27
CA LYS A 373 -18.34 -4.97 -14.60
C LYS A 373 -16.87 -5.35 -14.66
N ASN A 374 -16.62 -6.63 -14.93
CA ASN A 374 -15.27 -7.17 -15.11
C ASN A 374 -15.09 -7.50 -16.59
N VAL A 375 -14.21 -6.78 -17.27
CA VAL A 375 -13.87 -7.03 -18.67
C VAL A 375 -12.35 -7.18 -18.81
N PRO A 376 -11.84 -7.77 -19.90
CA PRO A 376 -10.40 -7.92 -20.09
C PRO A 376 -9.67 -6.57 -19.98
N GLY A 377 -8.88 -6.41 -18.92
CA GLY A 377 -8.06 -5.23 -18.67
C GLY A 377 -8.70 -4.11 -17.86
N GLU A 378 -10.00 -4.18 -17.52
CA GLU A 378 -10.68 -3.14 -16.74
C GLU A 378 -11.75 -3.74 -15.82
N LEU A 379 -11.76 -3.31 -14.55
CA LEU A 379 -12.72 -3.72 -13.54
C LEU A 379 -13.32 -2.50 -12.86
N ILE A 380 -14.64 -2.44 -12.81
CA ILE A 380 -15.39 -1.40 -12.11
C ILE A 380 -16.24 -2.08 -11.05
N ILE A 381 -16.19 -1.59 -9.81
CA ILE A 381 -16.98 -2.08 -8.69
C ILE A 381 -17.67 -0.91 -8.01
N VAL A 382 -18.95 -1.10 -7.67
CA VAL A 382 -19.76 -0.14 -6.93
C VAL A 382 -20.34 -0.83 -5.69
N ALA A 383 -20.18 -0.19 -4.54
CA ALA A 383 -20.84 -0.55 -3.30
C ALA A 383 -22.09 0.33 -3.11
N MET A 384 -23.21 -0.33 -2.82
CA MET A 384 -24.54 0.28 -2.68
C MET A 384 -25.25 -0.26 -1.44
N PRO A 385 -26.32 0.40 -0.96
CA PRO A 385 -27.15 -0.12 0.12
C PRO A 385 -27.70 -1.53 -0.20
N VAL A 386 -28.06 -2.27 0.85
CA VAL A 386 -28.71 -3.58 0.70
C VAL A 386 -30.03 -3.43 -0.06
N GLY A 387 -30.31 -4.36 -0.97
CA GLY A 387 -31.61 -4.47 -1.63
C GLY A 387 -31.75 -3.64 -2.91
N VAL A 388 -30.67 -3.04 -3.42
CA VAL A 388 -30.68 -2.43 -4.75
C VAL A 388 -30.85 -3.51 -5.81
N VAL A 389 -31.95 -3.42 -6.57
CA VAL A 389 -32.28 -4.39 -7.62
C VAL A 389 -31.29 -4.32 -8.79
N ALA A 390 -31.04 -5.47 -9.44
CA ALA A 390 -30.06 -5.59 -10.52
C ALA A 390 -30.25 -4.54 -11.63
N LYS A 391 -31.49 -4.26 -12.04
CA LYS A 391 -31.79 -3.25 -13.07
C LYS A 391 -31.31 -1.84 -12.70
N GLU A 392 -31.44 -1.44 -11.43
CA GLU A 392 -30.95 -0.13 -10.97
C GLU A 392 -29.43 -0.14 -10.81
N ALA A 393 -28.86 -1.25 -10.31
CA ALA A 393 -27.41 -1.44 -10.25
C ALA A 393 -26.75 -1.32 -11.63
N GLU A 394 -27.31 -1.94 -12.68
CA GLU A 394 -26.82 -1.83 -14.05
C GLU A 394 -26.85 -0.39 -14.58
N LYS A 395 -27.92 0.36 -14.27
CA LYS A 395 -28.02 1.78 -14.61
C LYS A 395 -26.94 2.61 -13.93
N ILE A 396 -26.69 2.38 -12.63
CA ILE A 396 -25.62 3.05 -11.87
C ILE A 396 -24.25 2.71 -12.45
N ILE A 397 -24.00 1.45 -12.80
CA ILE A 397 -22.75 1.02 -13.46
C ILE A 397 -22.57 1.79 -14.77
N GLY A 398 -23.60 1.88 -15.62
CA GLY A 398 -23.53 2.63 -16.88
C GLY A 398 -23.25 4.13 -16.69
N GLN A 399 -23.81 4.74 -15.64
CA GLN A 399 -23.49 6.13 -15.28
C GLN A 399 -22.04 6.29 -14.82
N LEU A 400 -21.54 5.36 -14.01
CA LEU A 400 -20.15 5.37 -13.55
C LEU A 400 -19.17 5.14 -14.71
N GLU A 401 -19.48 4.24 -15.65
CA GLU A 401 -18.68 4.05 -16.87
C GLU A 401 -18.58 5.34 -17.69
N ALA A 402 -19.70 6.05 -17.88
CA ALA A 402 -19.72 7.32 -18.59
C ALA A 402 -18.88 8.39 -17.87
N TYR A 403 -18.99 8.47 -16.55
CA TYR A 403 -18.20 9.36 -15.71
C TYR A 403 -16.69 9.05 -15.80
N ILE A 404 -16.29 7.79 -15.67
CA ILE A 404 -14.88 7.36 -15.77
C ILE A 404 -14.34 7.70 -17.15
N LYS A 405 -15.12 7.46 -18.22
CA LYS A 405 -14.72 7.80 -19.59
C LYS A 405 -14.49 9.30 -19.78
N GLN A 406 -15.34 10.15 -19.20
CA GLN A 406 -15.22 11.60 -19.28
C GLN A 406 -14.01 12.13 -18.48
N ASN A 407 -13.69 11.49 -17.35
CA ASN A 407 -12.66 11.96 -16.41
C ASN A 407 -11.38 11.12 -16.45
N ARG A 408 -11.16 10.28 -17.48
CA ARG A 408 -10.09 9.28 -17.49
C ARG A 408 -8.68 9.87 -17.30
N SER A 409 -8.40 11.03 -17.91
CA SER A 409 -7.12 11.74 -17.76
C SER A 409 -6.93 12.42 -16.41
N VAL A 410 -8.03 12.68 -15.68
CA VAL A 410 -8.00 13.20 -14.32
C VAL A 410 -7.70 12.07 -13.35
N LEU A 411 -8.36 10.92 -13.51
CA LEU A 411 -8.23 9.77 -12.59
C LEU A 411 -6.91 9.00 -12.77
N PHE A 412 -6.39 8.94 -13.99
CA PHE A 412 -5.26 8.07 -14.35
C PHE A 412 -4.13 8.81 -15.06
N ASP A 413 -2.96 8.20 -15.03
CA ASP A 413 -1.86 8.55 -15.91
C ASP A 413 -1.92 7.68 -17.17
N LEU A 414 -2.48 8.24 -18.25
CA LEU A 414 -2.70 7.53 -19.51
C LEU A 414 -1.44 7.38 -20.37
N ASP A 415 -0.49 8.30 -20.20
CA ASP A 415 0.73 8.37 -20.98
C ASP A 415 1.93 8.52 -20.02
N PRO A 416 2.34 7.44 -19.34
CA PRO A 416 3.51 7.46 -18.47
C PRO A 416 4.74 7.88 -19.27
N LEU A 417 5.42 8.92 -18.80
CA LEU A 417 6.58 9.45 -19.50
C LEU A 417 7.84 8.72 -19.04
N VAL A 418 8.69 8.39 -20.01
CA VAL A 418 9.99 7.76 -19.80
C VAL A 418 11.02 8.60 -20.55
N TRP A 419 12.23 8.76 -20.01
CA TRP A 419 13.32 9.41 -20.74
C TRP A 419 14.40 8.42 -21.15
N ASP A 420 14.99 8.68 -22.32
CA ASP A 420 16.21 8.00 -22.77
C ASP A 420 17.43 8.44 -21.93
N GLU A 421 18.39 7.54 -21.78
CA GLU A 421 19.75 7.92 -21.41
C GLU A 421 20.33 8.86 -22.47
N LYS A 422 21.00 9.92 -22.01
CA LYS A 422 21.84 10.76 -22.86
C LYS A 422 23.26 10.27 -22.86
#